data_AF-A0A2Z6CNK2-F1
#
_entry.id   AF-A0A2Z6CNK2-F1
#
_cell.length_a   1.000
_cell.length_b   1.000
_cell.length_c   1.000
_cell.angle_alpha   90.00
_cell.angle_beta   90.00
_cell.angle_gamma   90.00
#
_symmetry.space_group_name_H-M   'P 1'
#
loop_
_entity.id
_entity.type
_entity.pdbx_description
1 polymer ?
#
loop_
_entity_poly.entity_id
_entity_poly.type
_entity_poly.pdbx_seq_one_letter_code
_entity_poly.pdbx_strand_id
1 'polypeptide(L)' 'MTFQQLAIGSYFRLPGVSYACVYRKASHSCGSLNALLQTIRPTTKVIPLNAAAIAKYLAAKQESQNHLKM' A
#
# COMPACT_ATOMS: atom_id res chain seq x y z
N MET A 1 -11.53 -8.07 -3.54
CA MET A 1 -12.17 -6.77 -3.88
C MET A 1 -11.40 -6.10 -5.01
N THR A 2 -11.97 -5.08 -5.64
CA THR A 2 -11.31 -4.28 -6.69
C THR A 2 -10.76 -2.96 -6.12
N PHE A 3 -9.84 -2.32 -6.86
CA PHE A 3 -9.29 -1.02 -6.50
C PHE A 3 -10.37 0.06 -6.38
N GLN A 4 -11.39 0.04 -7.24
CA GLN A 4 -12.52 0.96 -7.19
C GLN A 4 -13.27 0.90 -5.85
N GLN A 5 -13.48 -0.31 -5.32
CA GLN A 5 -14.21 -0.57 -4.07
C GLN A 5 -13.42 -0.19 -2.81
N LEU A 6 -12.12 0.08 -2.92
CA LEU A 6 -11.29 0.46 -1.79
C LEU A 6 -11.52 1.92 -1.38
N ALA A 7 -11.57 2.21 -0.09
CA ALA A 7 -11.64 3.61 0.35
C ALA A 7 -10.31 4.34 0.08
N ILE A 8 -10.40 5.64 -0.23
CA ILE A 8 -9.22 6.50 -0.33
C ILE A 8 -8.54 6.54 1.05
N GLY A 9 -7.22 6.48 1.07
CA GLY A 9 -6.41 6.40 2.28
C GLY A 9 -6.18 4.98 2.81
N SER A 10 -6.94 3.98 2.35
CA SER A 10 -6.73 2.58 2.75
C SER A 10 -5.44 2.00 2.19
N TYR A 11 -4.82 1.11 2.98
CA TYR A 11 -3.66 0.33 2.55
C TYR A 11 -4.08 -0.96 1.88
N PHE A 12 -3.39 -1.32 0.80
CA PHE A 12 -3.66 -2.54 0.04
C PHE A 12 -2.39 -3.12 -0.58
N ARG A 13 -2.50 -4.34 -1.06
CA ARG A 13 -1.50 -5.07 -1.83
C ARG A 13 -2.10 -5.51 -3.15
N LEU A 14 -1.23 -5.64 -4.15
CA LEU A 14 -1.57 -6.28 -5.41
C LEU A 14 -1.29 -7.78 -5.30
N PRO A 15 -2.15 -8.66 -5.83
CA PRO A 15 -1.91 -10.10 -5.84
C PRO A 15 -0.69 -10.42 -6.71
N GLY A 16 0.11 -11.42 -6.29
CA GLY A 16 1.32 -11.82 -7.02
C GLY A 16 2.53 -10.90 -6.83
N VAL A 17 2.41 -9.86 -6.00
CA VAL A 17 3.51 -8.93 -5.68
C VAL A 17 4.04 -9.23 -4.29
N SER A 18 5.31 -8.89 -4.02
CA SER A 18 5.95 -9.10 -2.72
C SER A 18 5.12 -8.54 -1.57
N TYR A 19 5.14 -9.23 -0.43
CA TYR A 19 4.46 -8.82 0.80
C TYR A 19 4.96 -7.48 1.33
N ALA A 20 6.18 -7.07 0.97
CA ALA A 20 6.75 -5.77 1.29
C ALA A 20 6.19 -4.61 0.44
N CYS A 21 5.54 -4.90 -0.69
CA CYS A 21 4.97 -3.88 -1.58
C CYS A 21 3.57 -3.47 -1.11
N VAL A 22 3.54 -2.60 -0.10
CA VAL A 22 2.29 -2.06 0.44
C VAL A 22 1.97 -0.71 -0.20
N TYR A 23 0.79 -0.62 -0.81
CA TYR A 23 0.27 0.57 -1.46
C TYR A 23 -0.72 1.29 -0.54
N ARG A 24 -0.86 2.60 -0.70
CA ARG A 24 -1.92 3.42 -0.10
C ARG A 24 -2.78 4.03 -1.21
N LYS A 25 -4.10 3.88 -1.15
CA LYS A 25 -4.99 4.48 -2.17
C LYS A 25 -4.96 6.00 -2.04
N ALA A 26 -4.54 6.68 -3.10
CA ALA A 26 -4.44 8.14 -3.14
C ALA A 26 -5.65 8.78 -3.83
N SER A 27 -6.22 8.12 -4.84
CA SER A 27 -7.39 8.59 -5.59
C SER A 27 -8.17 7.43 -6.20
N HIS A 28 -9.18 7.73 -7.02
CA HIS A 28 -9.96 6.73 -7.77
C HIS A 28 -9.16 5.95 -8.81
N SER A 29 -8.02 6.47 -9.26
CA SER A 29 -7.18 5.89 -10.31
C SER A 29 -5.70 5.74 -9.91
N CYS A 30 -5.30 6.20 -8.72
CA CYS A 30 -3.91 6.19 -8.29
C CYS A 30 -3.71 5.58 -6.89
N GLY A 31 -2.70 4.72 -6.76
CA GLY A 31 -2.14 4.27 -5.49
C GLY A 31 -0.72 4.81 -5.30
N SER A 32 -0.29 5.00 -4.06
CA SER A 32 1.08 5.39 -3.73
C SER A 32 1.84 4.21 -3.12
N LEU A 33 3.05 3.97 -3.60
CA LEU A 33 4.02 3.03 -3.04
C LEU A 33 5.26 3.82 -2.62
N ASN A 34 5.53 3.93 -1.31
CA ASN A 34 6.71 4.65 -0.80
C ASN A 34 6.90 6.06 -1.40
N ALA A 35 5.82 6.84 -1.53
CA ALA A 35 5.73 8.17 -2.15
C ALA A 35 5.68 8.21 -3.69
N LEU A 36 5.93 7.10 -4.39
CA LEU A 36 5.72 7.02 -5.83
C LEU A 36 4.24 6.79 -6.13
N LEU A 37 3.61 7.71 -6.87
CA LEU A 37 2.26 7.52 -7.38
C LEU A 37 2.28 6.59 -8.61
N GLN A 38 1.38 5.61 -8.60
CA GLN A 38 1.19 4.66 -9.68
C GLN A 38 -0.28 4.61 -10.07
N THR A 39 -0.54 4.65 -11.37
CA THR A 39 -1.88 4.46 -11.91
C THR A 39 -2.31 3.01 -11.76
N ILE A 40 -3.46 2.77 -11.14
CA ILE A 40 -4.02 1.45 -10.94
C ILE A 40 -5.40 1.42 -11.57
N ARG A 41 -5.62 0.43 -12.45
CA ARG A 41 -6.92 0.27 -13.12
C ARG A 41 -8.01 0.04 -12.08
N PRO A 42 -9.19 0.67 -12.19
CA PRO A 42 -10.29 0.52 -11.23
C PRO A 42 -10.69 -0.94 -10.97
N THR A 43 -10.62 -1.78 -12.01
CA THR A 43 -10.98 -3.20 -11.98
C THR A 43 -9.87 -4.11 -11.45
N THR A 44 -8.67 -3.57 -11.19
CA THR A 44 -7.56 -4.36 -10.64
C THR A 44 -7.96 -4.98 -9.31
N LYS A 45 -7.75 -6.29 -9.17
CA LYS A 45 -7.95 -6.99 -7.90
C LYS A 45 -6.92 -6.51 -6.88
N VAL A 46 -7.39 -6.19 -5.68
CA VAL A 46 -6.54 -5.76 -4.56
C VAL A 46 -6.85 -6.54 -3.31
N ILE A 47 -5.84 -6.66 -2.45
CA ILE A 47 -5.90 -7.30 -1.15
C ILE A 47 -5.81 -6.18 -0.10
N PRO A 48 -6.91 -5.81 0.59
CA PRO A 48 -6.87 -4.78 1.62
C PRO A 48 -6.04 -5.27 2.82
N LEU A 49 -5.32 -4.35 3.47
CA LEU A 49 -4.63 -4.66 4.71
C LEU A 49 -5.53 -4.33 5.90
N ASN A 50 -5.46 -5.19 6.92
CA ASN A 50 -6.04 -4.91 8.22
C ASN A 50 -5.09 -4.04 9.08
N ALA A 51 -5.59 -3.53 10.19
CA ALA A 51 -4.83 -2.66 11.10
C ALA A 51 -3.53 -3.30 11.60
N ALA A 52 -3.53 -4.61 11.91
CA ALA A 52 -2.33 -5.32 12.37
C ALA A 52 -1.23 -5.38 11.28
N ALA A 53 -1.60 -5.66 10.03
CA ALA A 53 -0.65 -5.67 8.91
C ALA A 53 -0.13 -4.25 8.60
N ILE A 54 -0.98 -3.23 8.73
CA ILE A 54 -0.58 -1.83 8.58
C ILE A 54 0.44 -1.46 9.67
N ALA A 55 0.17 -1.78 10.93
CA ALA A 55 1.08 -1.50 12.04
C ALA A 55 2.44 -2.16 11.85
N LYS A 56 2.47 -3.44 11.44
CA LYS A 56 3.72 -4.15 11.12
C LYS A 56 4.49 -3.48 9.98
N TYR A 57 3.81 -3.09 8.90
CA TYR A 57 4.45 -2.38 7.78
C TYR A 57 5.03 -1.03 8.22
N LEU A 58 4.30 -0.25 9.00
CA LEU A 58 4.76 1.06 9.48
C LEU A 58 5.95 0.93 10.44
N ALA A 59 5.93 -0.06 11.35
CA ALA A 59 7.05 -0.34 12.24
C ALA A 59 8.33 -0.72 11.46
N ALA A 60 8.21 -1.65 10.50
CA ALA A 60 9.32 -2.06 9.66
C ALA A 60 9.86 -0.90 8.80
N LYS A 61 8.98 -0.04 8.28
CA LYS A 61 9.38 1.14 7.52
C LYS A 61 10.12 2.15 8.39
N GLN A 62 9.68 2.37 9.62
CA GLN A 62 10.34 3.28 10.56
C GLN A 62 11.75 2.79 10.91
N GLU A 63 11.91 1.49 11.17
CA GLU A 63 13.22 0.88 11.43
C GLU A 63 14.16 1.04 10.24
N SER A 64 13.67 0.77 9.02
CA SER A 64 14.43 0.94 7.78
C SER A 64 14.88 2.40 7.56
N GLN A 65 14.02 3.37 7.89
CA GLN A 65 14.35 4.79 7.77
C GLN A 65 15.32 5.28 8.83
N ASN A 66 15.28 4.70 10.03
CA ASN A 66 16.25 5.00 11.09
C ASN A 66 17.64 4.42 10.77
N HIS A 67 17.71 3.24 10.15
CA HIS A 67 18.97 2.60 9.81
C HIS A 67 19.72 3.29 8.65
N LEU A 68 19.02 4.07 7.83
CA LEU A 68 19.62 4.85 6.73
C LEU A 68 20.15 6.23 7.18
N LYS A 69 19.94 6.60 8.45
CA LYS A 69 20.39 7.86 9.05
C LYS A 69 21.61 7.73 9.97
N MET A 70 22.16 6.52 10.10
CA MET A 70 23.43 6.23 10.78
C MET A 70 24.56 6.09 9.76
#